data_AF-A0AB73NQM1-F1
#
_entry.id   AF-A0AB73NQM1-F1
#
_cell.length_a   1.000
_cell.length_b   1.000
_cell.length_c   1.000
_cell.angle_alpha   90.00
_cell.angle_beta   90.00
_cell.angle_gamma   90.00
#
_symmetry.space_group_name_H-M   'P 1'
#
loop_
_entity.id
_entity.type
_entity.pdbx_description
1 polymer ?
#
loop_
_entity_poly.entity_id
_entity_poly.type
_entity_poly.pdbx_seq_one_letter_code
_entity_poly.pdbx_strand_id
1 'polypeptide(L)'
;MAVEVEILTTNISVFENQPPMTLFSYEEFLEITEAMKAGEYIKFQLLIVEGEPIYQGTYHKKKHLQTFEEDLEEKLELLVKNKSITELKKDEIWQSIHEEPISEADNSNLKSNSSSKVIKREYPKISFSKLKKVEFHSEKMRPMLKRIGLIFLLLFLGVGLGLKKTFINTDKNNQTIVSGDHFNKETEITLDNYLEIAEKVPSRQEEIADFLAQNHAFKKLEEYEEKYPTEIGAFELAFNHQEWAKVVKADVSRLTDERKMMLAIAFLELGNKKEAELINKKIQSKTLSKKIAIAYLQDQDINAAKEIQNQLKDKNLEELIDTASIYKEMVDYYKSEKDTTNQEIWERKFKNLGIEESESS
;
A
#
# COMPACT_ATOMS: atom_id res chain seq x y z
N MET A 1 2.31 -24.31 -3.46
CA MET A 1 2.55 -24.64 -4.89
C MET A 1 2.97 -23.35 -5.57
N ALA A 2 3.98 -23.32 -6.44
CA ALA A 2 4.36 -22.05 -7.06
C ALA A 2 3.31 -21.60 -8.11
N VAL A 3 2.87 -20.35 -8.01
CA VAL A 3 1.98 -19.69 -8.96
C VAL A 3 2.76 -18.69 -9.81
N GLU A 4 2.56 -18.74 -11.11
CA GLU A 4 3.09 -17.77 -12.07
C GLU A 4 1.96 -16.88 -12.58
N VAL A 5 2.31 -15.68 -13.01
CA VAL A 5 1.36 -14.71 -13.56
C VAL A 5 1.78 -14.32 -14.95
N GLU A 6 0.88 -14.52 -15.91
CA GLU A 6 1.07 -14.03 -17.27
C GLU A 6 0.31 -12.73 -17.47
N ILE A 7 1.04 -11.66 -17.83
CA ILE A 7 0.44 -10.39 -18.24
C ILE A 7 0.01 -10.48 -19.70
N LEU A 8 -1.29 -10.38 -19.93
CA LEU A 8 -1.91 -10.47 -21.25
C LEU A 8 -1.95 -9.11 -21.94
N THR A 9 -2.35 -8.06 -21.22
CA THR A 9 -2.35 -6.66 -21.71
C THR A 9 -2.22 -5.67 -20.56
N THR A 10 -1.65 -4.50 -20.82
CA THR A 10 -1.52 -3.41 -19.83
C THR A 10 -1.37 -2.05 -20.53
N ASN A 11 -1.70 -0.96 -19.83
CA ASN A 11 -1.40 0.42 -20.24
C ASN A 11 -0.21 1.04 -19.48
N ILE A 12 0.55 0.24 -18.73
CA ILE A 12 1.73 0.69 -18.01
C ILE A 12 2.85 0.97 -19.01
N SER A 13 3.32 2.21 -19.03
CA SER A 13 4.32 2.71 -19.99
C SER A 13 5.62 1.88 -20.09
N VAL A 14 6.02 1.20 -19.01
CA VAL A 14 7.22 0.33 -18.98
C VAL A 14 7.06 -0.89 -19.89
N PHE A 15 5.83 -1.32 -20.18
CA PHE A 15 5.52 -2.48 -21.01
C PHE A 15 5.12 -2.11 -22.45
N GLU A 16 5.10 -0.82 -22.83
CA GLU A 16 4.72 -0.36 -24.19
C GLU A 16 5.58 -0.97 -25.32
N ASN A 17 6.77 -1.49 -25.00
CA ASN A 17 7.70 -2.08 -25.95
C ASN A 17 7.99 -3.57 -25.70
N GLN A 18 7.19 -4.25 -24.88
CA GLN A 18 7.41 -5.66 -24.53
C GLN A 18 6.44 -6.62 -25.25
N PRO A 19 6.86 -7.87 -25.52
CA PRO A 19 5.96 -8.86 -26.13
C PRO A 19 4.77 -9.17 -25.20
N PRO A 20 3.57 -9.43 -25.77
CA PRO A 20 2.29 -9.49 -25.05
C PRO A 20 2.07 -10.73 -24.15
N MET A 21 3.13 -11.45 -23.77
CA MET A 21 3.06 -12.71 -23.02
C MET A 21 4.32 -12.86 -22.17
N THR A 22 4.47 -11.97 -21.18
CA THR A 22 5.59 -12.06 -20.23
C THR A 22 5.10 -12.74 -18.96
N LEU A 23 5.78 -13.81 -18.59
CA LEU A 23 5.53 -14.61 -17.40
C LEU A 23 6.34 -14.05 -16.24
N PHE A 24 5.69 -13.86 -15.09
CA PHE A 24 6.27 -13.33 -13.86
C PHE A 24 6.04 -14.34 -12.73
N SER A 25 6.92 -14.34 -11.74
CA SER A 25 6.56 -14.94 -10.45
C SER A 25 5.39 -14.16 -9.83
N TYR A 26 4.66 -14.78 -8.89
CA TYR A 26 3.60 -14.07 -8.19
C TYR A 26 4.13 -12.85 -7.43
N GLU A 27 5.32 -12.95 -6.85
CA GLU A 27 6.00 -11.87 -6.14
C GLU A 27 6.39 -10.72 -7.07
N GLU A 28 7.00 -11.03 -8.23
CA GLU A 28 7.31 -10.02 -9.26
C GLU A 28 6.05 -9.31 -9.75
N PHE A 29 4.94 -10.05 -9.87
CA PHE A 29 3.66 -9.48 -10.25
C PHE A 29 3.11 -8.55 -9.16
N LEU A 30 3.25 -8.90 -7.88
CA LEU A 30 2.88 -8.01 -6.77
C LEU A 30 3.70 -6.70 -6.83
N GLU A 31 5.02 -6.77 -7.00
CA GLU A 31 5.87 -5.57 -7.15
C GLU A 31 5.40 -4.67 -8.31
N ILE A 32 5.05 -5.27 -9.45
CA ILE A 32 4.51 -4.54 -10.60
C ILE A 32 3.21 -3.83 -10.21
N THR A 33 2.27 -4.54 -9.57
CA THR A 33 0.96 -3.98 -9.18
C THR A 33 1.04 -2.94 -8.06
N GLU A 34 2.07 -3.00 -7.22
CA GLU A 34 2.37 -1.98 -6.22
C GLU A 34 2.92 -0.70 -6.84
N ALA A 35 3.80 -0.84 -7.85
CA ALA A 35 4.39 0.28 -8.57
C ALA A 35 3.42 0.97 -9.55
N MET A 36 2.25 0.37 -9.81
CA MET A 36 1.23 0.95 -10.68
C MET A 36 0.72 2.29 -10.17
N LYS A 37 0.61 3.25 -11.09
CA LYS A 37 -0.06 4.53 -10.86
C LYS A 37 -1.57 4.33 -10.89
N ALA A 38 -2.29 5.18 -10.16
CA ALA A 38 -3.74 5.23 -10.26
C ALA A 38 -4.18 5.48 -11.72
N GLY A 39 -5.13 4.69 -12.20
CA GLY A 39 -5.59 4.69 -13.61
C GLY A 39 -4.86 3.69 -14.52
N GLU A 40 -3.77 3.07 -14.05
CA GLU A 40 -3.15 1.95 -14.76
C GLU A 40 -3.92 0.65 -14.53
N TYR A 41 -3.87 -0.26 -15.52
CA TYR A 41 -4.49 -1.57 -15.45
C TYR A 41 -3.57 -2.66 -15.99
N ILE A 42 -3.81 -3.88 -15.51
CA ILE A 42 -3.20 -5.10 -16.02
C ILE A 42 -4.29 -6.15 -16.20
N LYS A 43 -4.39 -6.72 -17.39
CA LYS A 43 -5.12 -7.96 -17.64
C LYS A 43 -4.13 -9.12 -17.53
N PHE A 44 -4.44 -10.08 -16.67
CA PHE A 44 -3.52 -11.17 -16.30
C PHE A 44 -4.24 -12.51 -16.21
N GLN A 45 -3.47 -13.58 -16.18
CA GLN A 45 -3.92 -14.90 -15.74
C GLN A 45 -2.96 -15.52 -14.72
N LEU A 46 -3.51 -16.18 -13.71
CA LEU A 46 -2.77 -16.96 -12.72
C LEU A 46 -2.64 -18.40 -13.22
N LEU A 47 -1.43 -18.94 -13.18
CA LEU A 47 -1.12 -20.30 -13.61
C LEU A 47 -0.44 -21.05 -12.47
N ILE A 48 -0.78 -22.32 -12.31
CA ILE A 48 0.07 -23.24 -11.53
C ILE A 48 1.29 -23.53 -12.41
N VAL A 49 2.51 -23.55 -11.84
CA VAL A 49 3.73 -23.91 -12.58
C VAL A 49 3.52 -25.26 -13.30
N GLU A 50 3.69 -25.26 -14.64
CA GLU A 50 3.42 -26.40 -15.55
C GLU A 50 1.94 -26.85 -15.69
N GLY A 51 0.99 -26.06 -15.19
CA GLY A 51 -0.45 -26.34 -15.21
C GLY A 51 -1.29 -25.40 -16.11
N GLU A 52 -2.60 -25.61 -16.09
CA GLU A 52 -3.59 -24.77 -16.76
C GLU A 52 -3.86 -23.47 -15.97
N PRO A 53 -4.31 -22.39 -16.63
CA PRO A 53 -4.73 -21.17 -15.94
C PRO A 53 -5.86 -21.44 -14.94
N ILE A 54 -5.69 -21.00 -13.70
CA ILE A 54 -6.67 -21.19 -12.62
C ILE A 54 -7.59 -19.99 -12.44
N TYR A 55 -7.17 -18.81 -12.92
CA TYR A 55 -7.93 -17.58 -12.85
C TYR A 55 -7.46 -16.59 -13.93
N GLN A 56 -8.39 -15.84 -14.51
CA GLN A 56 -8.08 -14.73 -15.42
C GLN A 56 -8.83 -13.48 -14.95
N GLY A 57 -8.11 -12.37 -14.83
CA GLY A 57 -8.64 -11.14 -14.24
C GLY A 57 -8.14 -9.87 -14.92
N THR A 58 -8.67 -8.74 -14.46
CA THR A 58 -8.13 -7.43 -14.82
C THR A 58 -8.03 -6.58 -13.57
N TYR A 59 -6.82 -6.31 -13.13
CA TYR A 59 -6.54 -5.39 -12.03
C TYR A 59 -6.54 -3.97 -12.56
N HIS A 60 -7.32 -3.08 -11.94
CA HIS A 60 -7.27 -1.65 -12.20
C HIS A 60 -6.84 -0.98 -10.91
N LYS A 61 -5.73 -0.25 -10.95
CA LYS A 61 -5.28 0.54 -9.79
C LYS A 61 -6.20 1.75 -9.66
N LYS A 62 -7.29 1.63 -8.90
CA LYS A 62 -8.27 2.72 -8.74
C LYS A 62 -7.78 3.78 -7.75
N LYS A 63 -6.99 3.35 -6.76
CA LYS A 63 -6.41 4.19 -5.71
C LYS A 63 -4.96 3.80 -5.50
N HIS A 64 -4.15 4.74 -5.03
CA HIS A 64 -2.73 4.48 -4.75
C HIS A 64 -2.53 3.39 -3.68
N LEU A 65 -3.50 3.23 -2.78
CA LEU A 65 -3.46 2.32 -1.64
C LEU A 65 -4.09 0.95 -1.86
N GLN A 66 -4.78 0.74 -2.99
CA GLN A 66 -5.43 -0.53 -3.29
C GLN A 66 -4.36 -1.58 -3.61
N THR A 67 -4.34 -2.71 -2.91
CA THR A 67 -3.44 -3.82 -3.29
C THR A 67 -4.08 -4.70 -4.36
N PHE A 68 -3.26 -5.52 -5.02
CA PHE A 68 -3.78 -6.51 -5.95
C PHE A 68 -4.64 -7.56 -5.24
N GLU A 69 -4.21 -8.01 -4.07
CA GLU A 69 -4.87 -9.07 -3.31
C GLU A 69 -6.24 -8.65 -2.77
N GLU A 70 -6.37 -7.40 -2.31
CA GLU A 70 -7.66 -6.83 -1.90
C GLU A 70 -8.66 -6.82 -3.09
N ASP A 71 -8.20 -6.42 -4.28
CA ASP A 71 -9.03 -6.40 -5.49
C ASP A 71 -9.37 -7.82 -5.99
N LEU A 72 -8.43 -8.76 -5.83
CA LEU A 72 -8.63 -10.16 -6.18
C LEU A 72 -9.67 -10.81 -5.26
N GLU A 73 -9.56 -10.62 -3.94
CA GLU A 73 -10.49 -11.15 -2.94
C GLU A 73 -11.92 -10.65 -3.22
N GLU A 74 -12.10 -9.34 -3.41
CA GLU A 74 -13.40 -8.73 -3.74
C GLU A 74 -13.99 -9.35 -5.02
N LYS A 75 -13.16 -9.54 -6.05
CA LYS A 75 -13.62 -10.14 -7.32
C LYS A 75 -14.00 -11.60 -7.16
N LEU A 76 -13.25 -12.38 -6.39
CA LEU A 76 -13.60 -13.77 -6.15
C LEU A 76 -14.90 -13.89 -5.34
N GLU A 77 -15.12 -13.03 -4.34
CA GLU A 77 -16.39 -12.97 -3.61
C GLU A 77 -17.57 -12.65 -4.54
N LEU A 78 -17.40 -11.70 -5.45
CA LEU A 78 -18.42 -11.36 -6.45
C LEU A 78 -18.70 -12.53 -7.41
N LEU A 79 -17.68 -13.29 -7.80
CA LEU A 79 -17.81 -14.48 -8.64
C LEU A 79 -18.51 -15.65 -7.92
N VAL A 80 -18.33 -15.79 -6.60
CA VAL A 80 -19.13 -16.74 -5.82
C VAL A 80 -20.58 -16.26 -5.75
N LYS A 81 -20.80 -14.98 -5.42
CA LYS A 81 -22.14 -14.39 -5.27
C LYS A 81 -22.97 -14.48 -6.55
N ASN A 82 -22.34 -14.33 -7.71
CA ASN A 82 -23.01 -14.45 -9.01
C ASN A 82 -23.05 -15.89 -9.55
N LYS A 83 -22.56 -16.88 -8.79
CA LYS A 83 -22.50 -18.31 -9.12
C LYS A 83 -21.61 -18.66 -10.33
N SER A 84 -20.64 -17.80 -10.67
CA SER A 84 -19.65 -18.11 -11.71
C SER A 84 -18.57 -19.09 -11.22
N ILE A 85 -18.28 -19.08 -9.91
CA ILE A 85 -17.40 -20.06 -9.24
C ILE A 85 -18.04 -20.56 -7.93
N THR A 86 -17.54 -21.66 -7.38
CA THR A 86 -17.93 -22.18 -6.06
C THR A 86 -17.05 -21.60 -4.96
N GLU A 87 -17.51 -21.63 -3.69
CA GLU A 87 -16.66 -21.28 -2.54
C GLU A 87 -15.38 -22.12 -2.49
N LEU A 88 -15.48 -23.43 -2.78
CA LEU A 88 -14.32 -24.31 -2.88
C LEU A 88 -13.31 -23.83 -3.94
N LYS A 89 -13.78 -23.32 -5.08
CA LYS A 89 -12.89 -22.82 -6.13
C LYS A 89 -12.27 -21.47 -5.75
N LYS A 90 -12.99 -20.62 -4.99
CA LYS A 90 -12.42 -19.41 -4.40
C LYS A 90 -11.28 -19.76 -3.46
N ASP A 91 -11.51 -20.69 -2.53
CA ASP A 91 -10.51 -21.10 -1.54
C ASP A 91 -9.29 -21.74 -2.22
N GLU A 92 -9.50 -22.53 -3.27
CA GLU A 92 -8.42 -23.11 -4.09
C GLU A 92 -7.55 -22.02 -4.75
N ILE A 93 -8.16 -21.01 -5.37
CA ILE A 93 -7.44 -19.88 -5.97
C ILE A 93 -6.69 -19.09 -4.88
N TRP A 94 -7.34 -18.84 -3.74
CA TRP A 94 -6.75 -18.07 -2.64
C TRP A 94 -5.58 -18.80 -1.96
N GLN A 95 -5.68 -20.11 -1.77
CA GLN A 95 -4.57 -20.91 -1.23
C GLN A 95 -3.40 -21.00 -2.19
N SER A 96 -3.67 -21.12 -3.50
CA SER A 96 -2.62 -21.28 -4.50
C SER A 96 -1.60 -20.14 -4.51
N ILE A 97 -2.05 -18.91 -4.23
CA ILE A 97 -1.19 -17.71 -4.22
C ILE A 97 -0.49 -17.45 -2.86
N HIS A 98 -0.86 -18.17 -1.79
CA HIS A 98 -0.30 -17.99 -0.44
C HIS A 98 0.53 -19.19 0.06
N GLU A 99 0.47 -20.34 -0.62
CA GLU A 99 1.25 -21.50 -0.24
C GLU A 99 2.65 -21.46 -0.86
N GLU A 100 3.68 -21.38 -0.01
CA GLU A 100 5.07 -21.62 -0.41
C GLU A 100 5.19 -22.93 -1.23
N PRO A 101 6.15 -23.02 -2.16
CA PRO A 101 6.44 -24.29 -2.82
C PRO A 101 6.83 -25.31 -1.75
N ILE A 102 6.01 -26.35 -1.58
CA ILE A 102 6.35 -27.50 -0.75
C ILE A 102 7.70 -28.00 -1.26
N SER A 103 8.74 -27.89 -0.43
CA SER A 103 10.03 -28.50 -0.73
C SER A 103 9.79 -29.98 -0.95
N GLU A 104 10.14 -30.50 -2.13
CA GLU A 104 10.15 -31.93 -2.44
C GLU A 104 11.20 -32.65 -1.60
N ALA A 105 10.91 -32.84 -0.32
CA ALA A 105 11.71 -33.62 0.59
C ALA A 105 10.80 -34.31 1.61
N ASP A 106 9.66 -34.87 1.17
CA ASP A 106 8.93 -35.89 1.94
C ASP A 106 7.83 -36.61 1.12
N ASN A 107 8.16 -37.08 -0.08
CA ASN A 107 7.34 -38.07 -0.78
C ASN A 107 8.19 -39.05 -1.60
N SER A 108 9.09 -39.78 -0.92
CA SER A 108 9.55 -41.05 -1.46
C SER A 108 8.43 -42.09 -1.30
N ASN A 109 7.50 -42.15 -2.25
CA ASN A 109 6.85 -43.38 -2.75
C ASN A 109 5.66 -43.03 -3.64
N LEU A 110 5.91 -42.84 -4.94
CA LEU A 110 5.03 -43.33 -6.00
C LEU A 110 5.78 -43.27 -7.33
N LYS A 111 6.13 -44.45 -7.84
CA LYS A 111 6.53 -44.62 -9.24
C LYS A 111 5.35 -44.27 -10.13
N SER A 112 5.50 -43.31 -11.03
CA SER A 112 4.89 -43.40 -12.35
C SER A 112 5.71 -42.64 -13.38
N ASN A 113 5.87 -43.30 -14.53
CA ASN A 113 6.64 -42.84 -15.68
C ASN A 113 5.91 -41.70 -16.38
N SER A 114 6.60 -40.61 -16.68
CA SER A 114 6.33 -39.81 -17.86
C SER A 114 7.57 -39.01 -18.24
N SER A 115 8.12 -39.30 -19.42
CA SER A 115 9.21 -38.54 -20.00
C SER A 115 8.68 -37.21 -20.54
N SER A 116 8.86 -36.13 -19.77
CA SER A 116 8.69 -34.78 -20.28
C SER A 116 10.06 -34.11 -20.40
N LYS A 117 10.37 -33.72 -21.63
CA LYS A 117 11.63 -33.13 -22.07
C LYS A 117 11.79 -31.77 -21.38
N VAL A 118 12.77 -31.62 -20.50
CA VAL A 118 13.08 -30.36 -19.80
C VAL A 118 13.47 -29.30 -20.84
N ILE A 119 12.58 -28.34 -21.08
CA ILE A 119 12.89 -27.09 -21.77
C ILE A 119 13.15 -26.05 -20.67
N LYS A 120 14.43 -25.72 -20.44
CA LYS A 120 14.78 -24.54 -19.64
C LYS A 120 14.23 -23.30 -20.34
N ARG A 121 13.23 -22.64 -19.73
CA ARG A 121 12.74 -21.33 -20.20
C ARG A 121 13.61 -20.26 -19.52
N GLU A 122 14.23 -19.39 -20.31
CA GLU A 122 15.00 -18.26 -19.81
C GLU A 122 14.07 -17.05 -19.59
N TYR A 123 14.09 -16.50 -18.38
CA TYR A 123 13.34 -15.31 -17.99
C TYR A 123 14.15 -14.04 -18.34
N PRO A 124 13.52 -12.98 -18.88
CA PRO A 124 14.21 -11.72 -19.15
C PRO A 124 14.51 -10.96 -17.84
N LYS A 125 15.79 -10.70 -17.56
CA LYS A 125 16.21 -9.83 -16.43
C LYS A 125 15.89 -8.36 -16.73
N ILE A 126 14.95 -7.76 -16.01
CA ILE A 126 14.62 -6.33 -16.12
C ILE A 126 15.54 -5.53 -15.17
N SER A 127 16.18 -4.48 -15.68
CA SER A 127 16.97 -3.54 -14.86
C SER A 127 16.19 -2.25 -14.63
N PHE A 128 15.81 -1.98 -13.38
CA PHE A 128 15.09 -0.79 -12.93
C PHE A 128 15.93 0.51 -12.90
N SER A 129 17.13 0.50 -13.48
CA SER A 129 18.09 1.62 -13.45
C SER A 129 17.69 2.86 -14.27
N LYS A 130 16.60 2.82 -15.03
CA LYS A 130 16.16 3.92 -15.93
C LYS A 130 15.09 4.85 -15.35
N LEU A 131 14.72 4.72 -14.08
CA LEU A 131 13.88 5.71 -13.40
C LEU A 131 14.71 6.99 -13.15
N LYS A 132 14.36 8.08 -13.86
CA LYS A 132 15.09 9.36 -13.81
C LYS A 132 14.99 9.97 -12.40
N LYS A 133 16.14 10.08 -11.73
CA LYS A 133 16.33 10.78 -10.46
C LYS A 133 16.49 12.28 -10.72
N VAL A 134 15.56 13.10 -10.22
CA VAL A 134 15.76 14.56 -10.17
C VAL A 134 16.75 14.87 -9.04
N GLU A 135 17.87 15.51 -9.37
CA GLU A 135 18.87 15.94 -8.38
C GLU A 135 18.51 17.31 -7.84
N PHE A 136 18.25 17.40 -6.53
CA PHE A 136 18.31 18.65 -5.79
C PHE A 136 19.59 18.68 -4.97
N HIS A 137 20.41 19.70 -5.20
CA HIS A 137 21.54 20.05 -4.34
C HIS A 137 21.01 20.73 -3.08
N SER A 138 21.07 20.05 -1.93
CA SER A 138 20.98 20.70 -0.63
C SER A 138 22.29 20.47 0.13
N GLU A 139 22.92 21.56 0.53
CA GLU A 139 24.16 21.54 1.28
C GLU A 139 23.93 21.04 2.71
N LYS A 140 24.73 20.03 3.07
CA LYS A 140 25.08 19.57 4.43
C LYS A 140 23.91 19.23 5.39
N MET A 141 23.34 18.05 5.19
CA MET A 141 22.89 17.19 6.31
C MET A 141 23.31 15.73 6.03
N ARG A 142 23.65 15.00 7.11
CA ARG A 142 24.24 13.65 7.10
C ARG A 142 23.38 12.62 6.32
N PRO A 143 24.00 11.60 5.70
CA PRO A 143 23.30 10.67 4.81
C PRO A 143 22.59 9.58 5.63
N MET A 144 21.26 9.52 5.55
CA MET A 144 20.52 8.28 5.83
C MET A 144 19.81 7.83 4.55
N LEU A 145 19.99 6.54 4.25
CA LEU A 145 19.70 5.92 2.97
C LEU A 145 18.22 5.99 2.61
N LYS A 146 17.99 6.22 1.31
CA LYS A 146 16.72 5.98 0.60
C LYS A 146 16.14 4.62 0.99
N ARG A 147 14.99 4.59 1.64
CA ARG A 147 14.20 3.38 1.89
C ARG A 147 12.83 3.61 1.27
N ILE A 148 12.56 2.87 0.21
CA ILE A 148 11.36 2.94 -0.63
C ILE A 148 10.60 1.64 -0.39
N GLY A 149 9.28 1.76 -0.25
CA GLY A 149 8.34 0.67 -0.52
C GLY A 149 8.02 -0.23 0.67
N LEU A 150 7.36 0.30 1.72
CA LEU A 150 6.55 -0.55 2.61
C LEU A 150 5.61 0.24 3.56
N ILE A 151 4.69 1.04 3.04
CA ILE A 151 3.76 1.78 3.92
C ILE A 151 2.29 1.50 3.63
N PHE A 152 1.91 0.75 2.60
CA PHE A 152 0.53 0.79 2.14
C PHE A 152 -0.34 -0.46 2.36
N LEU A 153 0.24 -1.59 2.80
CA LEU A 153 -0.47 -2.88 2.97
C LEU A 153 -1.53 -2.96 4.10
N LEU A 154 -1.62 -2.00 5.03
CA LEU A 154 -2.42 -2.23 6.26
C LEU A 154 -3.65 -1.34 6.42
N LEU A 155 -4.06 -0.52 5.46
CA LEU A 155 -5.01 0.59 5.68
C LEU A 155 -6.52 0.24 5.70
N PHE A 156 -6.98 -0.95 5.30
CA PHE A 156 -8.43 -1.12 5.06
C PHE A 156 -9.07 -2.41 5.57
N LEU A 157 -8.98 -2.67 6.88
CA LEU A 157 -9.95 -3.52 7.58
C LEU A 157 -10.69 -2.71 8.66
N GLY A 158 -11.65 -1.88 8.25
CA GLY A 158 -12.60 -1.29 9.19
C GLY A 158 -13.40 -0.08 8.71
N VAL A 159 -14.66 -0.35 8.31
CA VAL A 159 -15.82 0.58 8.20
C VAL A 159 -15.87 1.46 6.94
N GLY A 160 -16.87 1.41 6.07
CA GLY A 160 -18.09 0.60 6.09
C GLY A 160 -19.08 0.95 4.98
N LEU A 161 -19.90 -0.04 4.62
CA LEU A 161 -21.28 0.18 4.21
C LEU A 161 -22.03 0.78 5.42
N GLY A 162 -22.42 2.06 5.33
CA GLY A 162 -23.06 2.74 6.45
C GLY A 162 -23.48 4.18 6.15
N LEU A 163 -24.46 4.36 5.27
CA LEU A 163 -25.22 5.60 5.20
C LEU A 163 -25.92 5.85 6.56
N LYS A 164 -25.58 6.93 7.28
CA LYS A 164 -26.54 7.72 8.07
C LYS A 164 -26.01 9.07 8.55
N LYS A 165 -26.86 10.07 8.30
CA LYS A 165 -26.86 11.46 8.74
C LYS A 165 -26.59 11.64 10.24
N THR A 166 -25.87 12.71 10.60
CA THR A 166 -25.99 13.62 11.78
C THR A 166 -24.67 14.42 11.87
N PHE A 167 -24.54 15.71 12.16
CA PHE A 167 -25.41 16.80 12.62
C PHE A 167 -24.88 18.11 11.97
N ILE A 168 -25.77 18.91 11.37
CA ILE A 168 -25.53 20.33 11.08
C ILE A 168 -25.98 21.11 12.32
N ASN A 169 -25.09 21.92 12.89
CA ASN A 169 -25.44 22.86 13.93
C ASN A 169 -26.09 24.08 13.26
N THR A 170 -27.42 24.13 13.23
CA THR A 170 -28.19 25.27 12.70
C THR A 170 -28.60 26.19 13.84
N ASP A 171 -27.99 27.37 13.87
CA ASP A 171 -28.60 28.53 14.50
C ASP A 171 -29.87 28.91 13.71
N LYS A 172 -30.97 29.02 14.45
CA LYS A 172 -32.30 29.30 13.94
C LYS A 172 -32.37 30.73 13.44
N ASN A 173 -32.78 30.93 12.19
CA ASN A 173 -33.74 31.97 11.82
C ASN A 173 -34.49 31.57 10.54
N ASN A 174 -35.82 31.70 10.61
CA ASN A 174 -36.81 31.20 9.65
C ASN A 174 -36.70 31.86 8.27
N GLN A 175 -36.84 31.06 7.21
CA GLN A 175 -37.68 31.35 6.04
C GLN A 175 -37.98 30.09 5.21
N THR A 176 -38.99 30.21 4.37
CA THR A 176 -40.04 29.23 4.03
C THR A 176 -39.66 28.21 2.93
N ILE A 177 -40.42 27.11 2.91
CA ILE A 177 -40.40 25.91 2.04
C ILE A 177 -40.31 26.21 0.53
N VAL A 178 -39.45 25.47 -0.20
CA VAL A 178 -39.75 24.99 -1.56
C VAL A 178 -39.17 23.58 -1.73
N SER A 179 -40.05 22.57 -1.83
CA SER A 179 -39.71 21.29 -2.47
C SER A 179 -39.56 21.56 -3.96
N GLY A 180 -38.37 21.33 -4.50
CA GLY A 180 -38.08 21.46 -5.91
C GLY A 180 -36.84 20.66 -6.27
N ASP A 181 -37.05 19.59 -7.02
CA ASP A 181 -36.03 18.92 -7.84
C ASP A 181 -35.43 19.96 -8.81
N HIS A 182 -34.35 20.60 -8.38
CA HIS A 182 -33.39 21.30 -9.22
C HIS A 182 -32.08 21.35 -8.41
N PHE A 183 -31.41 20.21 -8.30
CA PHE A 183 -30.03 20.19 -7.81
C PHE A 183 -29.18 20.95 -8.84
N ASN A 184 -28.66 22.11 -8.44
CA ASN A 184 -27.84 22.99 -9.27
C ASN A 184 -26.58 22.26 -9.76
N LYS A 185 -26.63 21.77 -11.00
CA LYS A 185 -25.47 21.23 -11.74
C LYS A 185 -24.29 22.24 -11.81
N GLU A 186 -24.56 23.52 -11.59
CA GLU A 186 -23.58 24.62 -11.53
C GLU A 186 -22.76 24.67 -10.22
N THR A 187 -23.02 23.79 -9.24
CA THR A 187 -22.35 23.81 -7.92
C THR A 187 -21.56 22.54 -7.59
N GLU A 188 -21.55 21.52 -8.45
CA GLU A 188 -20.80 20.29 -8.22
C GLU A 188 -19.34 20.42 -8.69
N ILE A 189 -18.38 20.09 -7.81
CA ILE A 189 -16.95 20.07 -8.17
C ILE A 189 -16.65 18.80 -8.95
N THR A 190 -16.03 18.96 -10.12
CA THR A 190 -15.59 17.86 -10.99
C THR A 190 -14.17 18.13 -11.48
N LEU A 191 -13.52 17.11 -12.04
CA LEU A 191 -12.19 17.23 -12.62
C LEU A 191 -12.12 18.19 -13.83
N ASP A 192 -13.25 18.52 -14.45
CA ASP A 192 -13.31 19.36 -15.65
C ASP A 192 -13.65 20.82 -15.33
N ASN A 193 -14.36 21.10 -14.22
CA ASN A 193 -14.84 22.43 -13.88
C ASN A 193 -14.21 23.04 -12.61
N TYR A 194 -13.32 22.34 -11.90
CA TYR A 194 -12.78 22.79 -10.61
C TYR A 194 -12.12 24.19 -10.65
N LEU A 195 -11.41 24.54 -11.73
CA LEU A 195 -10.81 25.87 -11.89
C LEU A 195 -11.87 26.97 -12.05
N GLU A 196 -12.92 26.70 -12.81
CA GLU A 196 -14.04 27.63 -13.01
C GLU A 196 -14.78 27.86 -11.69
N ILE A 197 -14.99 26.79 -10.90
CA ILE A 197 -15.63 26.90 -9.59
C ILE A 197 -14.75 27.71 -8.63
N ALA A 198 -13.43 27.50 -8.64
CA ALA A 198 -12.52 28.27 -7.78
C ALA A 198 -12.54 29.78 -8.09
N GLU A 199 -12.70 30.15 -9.37
CA GLU A 199 -12.84 31.55 -9.79
C GLU A 199 -14.19 32.14 -9.37
N LYS A 200 -15.28 31.40 -9.57
CA LYS A 200 -16.65 31.88 -9.31
C LYS A 200 -17.01 31.87 -7.83
N VAL A 201 -16.46 30.92 -7.06
CA VAL A 201 -16.81 30.69 -5.65
C VAL A 201 -15.54 30.54 -4.80
N PRO A 202 -14.82 31.65 -4.50
CA PRO A 202 -13.54 31.61 -3.78
C PRO A 202 -13.61 30.96 -2.38
N SER A 203 -14.77 30.96 -1.73
CA SER A 203 -14.95 30.33 -0.42
C SER A 203 -14.85 28.80 -0.43
N ARG A 204 -14.81 28.16 -1.60
CA ARG A 204 -14.74 26.70 -1.76
C ARG A 204 -13.36 26.19 -2.16
N GLN A 205 -12.31 27.02 -2.07
CA GLN A 205 -10.96 26.62 -2.49
C GLN A 205 -10.42 25.40 -1.74
N GLU A 206 -10.59 25.35 -0.42
CA GLU A 206 -10.22 24.18 0.40
C GLU A 206 -11.01 22.91 -0.01
N GLU A 207 -12.31 23.04 -0.32
CA GLU A 207 -13.13 21.91 -0.78
C GLU A 207 -12.67 21.38 -2.13
N ILE A 208 -12.17 22.25 -3.01
CA ILE A 208 -11.60 21.86 -4.30
C ILE A 208 -10.28 21.14 -4.11
N ALA A 209 -9.39 21.64 -3.25
CA ALA A 209 -8.14 20.97 -2.92
C ALA A 209 -8.40 19.58 -2.32
N ASP A 210 -9.34 19.48 -1.38
CA ASP A 210 -9.81 18.22 -0.78
C ASP A 210 -10.36 17.26 -1.85
N PHE A 211 -11.21 17.75 -2.76
CA PHE A 211 -11.74 16.96 -3.87
C PHE A 211 -10.63 16.42 -4.78
N LEU A 212 -9.65 17.26 -5.17
CA LEU A 212 -8.55 16.85 -6.03
C LEU A 212 -7.66 15.81 -5.36
N ALA A 213 -7.39 15.97 -4.06
CA ALA A 213 -6.64 15.00 -3.26
C ALA A 213 -7.39 13.65 -3.14
N GLN A 214 -8.68 13.68 -2.79
CA GLN A 214 -9.51 12.47 -2.70
C GLN A 214 -9.63 11.72 -4.04
N ASN A 215 -9.66 12.46 -5.16
CA ASN A 215 -9.64 11.90 -6.51
C ASN A 215 -8.24 11.56 -7.02
N HIS A 216 -7.20 11.68 -6.19
CA HIS A 216 -5.81 11.39 -6.53
C HIS A 216 -5.29 12.17 -7.75
N ALA A 217 -5.89 13.33 -8.02
CA ALA A 217 -5.55 14.18 -9.13
C ALA A 217 -4.35 15.09 -8.77
N PHE A 218 -3.27 14.51 -8.22
CA PHE A 218 -2.16 15.27 -7.62
C PHE A 218 -1.48 16.23 -8.58
N LYS A 219 -1.37 15.88 -9.87
CA LYS A 219 -0.89 16.82 -10.89
C LYS A 219 -1.80 18.05 -11.01
N LYS A 220 -3.12 17.85 -11.01
CA LYS A 220 -4.09 18.95 -11.02
C LYS A 220 -4.08 19.72 -9.69
N LEU A 221 -3.84 19.04 -8.57
CA LEU A 221 -3.68 19.67 -7.27
C LEU A 221 -2.43 20.57 -7.22
N GLU A 222 -1.30 20.13 -7.78
CA GLU A 222 -0.10 20.98 -7.91
C GLU A 222 -0.40 22.24 -8.74
N GLU A 223 -0.97 22.06 -9.94
CA GLU A 223 -1.36 23.18 -10.81
C GLU A 223 -2.39 24.11 -10.14
N TYR A 224 -3.29 23.55 -9.32
CA TYR A 224 -4.27 24.29 -8.55
C TYR A 224 -3.64 25.14 -7.45
N GLU A 225 -2.74 24.54 -6.66
CA GLU A 225 -2.07 25.17 -5.51
C GLU A 225 -1.13 26.32 -5.93
N GLU A 226 -0.63 26.32 -7.16
CA GLU A 226 0.10 27.47 -7.71
C GLU A 226 -0.77 28.74 -7.79
N LYS A 227 -2.07 28.58 -8.04
CA LYS A 227 -3.02 29.68 -8.24
C LYS A 227 -3.85 29.97 -6.98
N TYR A 228 -4.21 28.93 -6.24
CA TYR A 228 -5.06 28.99 -5.05
C TYR A 228 -4.44 28.16 -3.92
N PRO A 229 -3.44 28.70 -3.20
CA PRO A 229 -2.81 27.96 -2.11
C PRO A 229 -3.80 27.64 -0.98
N THR A 230 -3.81 26.38 -0.52
CA THR A 230 -4.67 25.91 0.57
C THR A 230 -3.85 25.13 1.62
N GLU A 231 -4.36 25.04 2.85
CA GLU A 231 -3.72 24.23 3.89
C GLU A 231 -3.84 22.73 3.56
N ILE A 232 -5.00 22.28 3.07
CA ILE A 232 -5.21 20.87 2.69
C ILE A 232 -4.34 20.49 1.50
N GLY A 233 -4.32 21.29 0.44
CA GLY A 233 -3.53 20.99 -0.76
C GLY A 233 -2.04 20.91 -0.45
N ALA A 234 -1.50 21.88 0.32
CA ALA A 234 -0.11 21.84 0.76
C ALA A 234 0.21 20.60 1.61
N PHE A 235 -0.70 20.19 2.51
CA PHE A 235 -0.54 18.98 3.33
C PHE A 235 -0.51 17.70 2.48
N GLU A 236 -1.47 17.53 1.59
CA GLU A 236 -1.63 16.35 0.73
C GLU A 236 -0.47 16.22 -0.26
N LEU A 237 -0.01 17.34 -0.84
CA LEU A 237 1.17 17.37 -1.71
C LEU A 237 2.45 17.05 -0.94
N ALA A 238 2.62 17.59 0.27
CA ALA A 238 3.77 17.26 1.10
C ALA A 238 3.80 15.77 1.45
N PHE A 239 2.64 15.17 1.73
CA PHE A 239 2.53 13.74 1.99
C PHE A 239 2.83 12.91 0.73
N ASN A 240 2.24 13.27 -0.42
CA ASN A 240 2.47 12.62 -1.71
C ASN A 240 3.95 12.67 -2.14
N HIS A 241 4.63 13.80 -1.88
CA HIS A 241 6.05 13.98 -2.18
C HIS A 241 7.01 13.46 -1.12
N GLN A 242 6.49 12.81 -0.08
CA GLN A 242 7.30 12.27 1.02
C GLN A 242 8.12 13.33 1.76
N GLU A 243 7.60 14.56 1.79
CA GLU A 243 8.20 15.68 2.50
C GLU A 243 7.77 15.64 3.97
N TRP A 244 8.13 14.55 4.67
CA TRP A 244 7.65 14.25 6.03
C TRP A 244 7.84 15.39 7.02
N ALA A 245 8.97 16.10 6.94
CA ALA A 245 9.27 17.25 7.78
C ALA A 245 8.31 18.45 7.55
N LYS A 246 7.65 18.54 6.40
CA LYS A 246 6.57 19.50 6.14
C LYS A 246 5.22 18.98 6.64
N VAL A 247 4.91 17.70 6.39
CA VAL A 247 3.67 17.06 6.86
C VAL A 247 3.50 17.21 8.37
N VAL A 248 4.55 16.98 9.15
CA VAL A 248 4.50 17.05 10.63
C VAL A 248 4.29 18.45 11.22
N LYS A 249 4.30 19.50 10.39
CA LYS A 249 4.01 20.87 10.82
C LYS A 249 2.51 21.19 10.81
N ALA A 250 1.68 20.31 10.25
CA ALA A 250 0.25 20.54 10.14
C ALA A 250 -0.43 20.67 11.52
N ASP A 251 -1.43 21.53 11.60
CA ASP A 251 -2.25 21.67 12.80
C ASP A 251 -3.19 20.46 12.94
N VAL A 252 -2.82 19.54 13.83
CA VAL A 252 -3.56 18.30 14.11
C VAL A 252 -5.02 18.53 14.49
N SER A 253 -5.39 19.70 15.01
CA SER A 253 -6.77 20.01 15.43
C SER A 253 -7.73 20.17 14.25
N ARG A 254 -7.19 20.45 13.05
CA ARG A 254 -7.96 20.68 11.82
C ARG A 254 -8.04 19.45 10.92
N LEU A 255 -7.31 18.39 11.25
CA LEU A 255 -7.22 17.19 10.41
C LEU A 255 -8.38 16.21 10.65
N THR A 256 -8.83 15.58 9.57
CA THR A 256 -9.67 14.37 9.62
C THR A 256 -8.87 13.20 10.19
N ASP A 257 -9.54 12.12 10.59
CA ASP A 257 -8.82 10.96 11.14
C ASP A 257 -7.92 10.27 10.11
N GLU A 258 -8.30 10.29 8.83
CA GLU A 258 -7.44 9.85 7.71
C GLU A 258 -6.16 10.70 7.62
N ARG A 259 -6.29 12.02 7.69
CA ARG A 259 -5.13 12.94 7.66
C ARG A 259 -4.30 12.87 8.94
N LYS A 260 -4.92 12.61 10.10
CA LYS A 260 -4.18 12.31 11.33
C LYS A 260 -3.36 11.04 11.18
N MET A 261 -3.88 10.03 10.48
CA MET A 261 -3.11 8.84 10.17
C MET A 261 -1.93 9.13 9.23
N MET A 262 -2.13 9.93 8.18
CA MET A 262 -1.02 10.42 7.33
C MET A 262 0.04 11.15 8.15
N LEU A 263 -0.38 12.03 9.07
CA LEU A 263 0.49 12.74 10.00
C LEU A 263 1.27 11.77 10.89
N ALA A 264 0.61 10.76 11.46
CA ALA A 264 1.25 9.74 12.28
C ALA A 264 2.26 8.89 11.50
N ILE A 265 1.96 8.57 10.24
CA ILE A 265 2.89 7.91 9.32
C ILE A 265 4.12 8.80 9.10
N ALA A 266 3.94 10.09 8.81
CA ALA A 266 5.07 11.00 8.66
C ALA A 266 5.93 11.11 9.93
N PHE A 267 5.32 11.01 11.12
CA PHE A 267 6.09 10.89 12.37
C PHE A 267 6.91 9.60 12.43
N LEU A 268 6.34 8.45 12.04
CA LEU A 268 7.08 7.18 11.99
C LEU A 268 8.27 7.24 11.04
N GLU A 269 8.10 7.83 9.86
CA GLU A 269 9.17 8.02 8.87
C GLU A 269 10.31 8.91 9.38
N LEU A 270 10.02 9.80 10.33
CA LEU A 270 11.02 10.62 11.02
C LEU A 270 11.58 9.94 12.29
N GLY A 271 11.17 8.70 12.59
CA GLY A 271 11.57 7.96 13.79
C GLY A 271 10.80 8.32 15.06
N ASN A 272 9.85 9.25 14.97
CA ASN A 272 9.08 9.84 16.06
C ASN A 272 7.88 8.96 16.47
N LYS A 273 8.18 7.76 16.98
CA LYS A 273 7.17 6.74 17.33
C LYS A 273 6.17 7.18 18.40
N LYS A 274 6.61 8.02 19.35
CA LYS A 274 5.78 8.45 20.49
C LYS A 274 4.67 9.41 20.03
N GLU A 275 4.97 10.28 19.08
CA GLU A 275 4.02 11.19 18.45
C GLU A 275 2.97 10.40 17.66
N ALA A 276 3.41 9.39 16.90
CA ALA A 276 2.50 8.48 16.19
C ALA A 276 1.57 7.73 17.17
N GLU A 277 2.07 7.25 18.31
CA GLU A 277 1.24 6.64 19.37
C GLU A 277 0.21 7.62 19.94
N LEU A 278 0.60 8.86 20.22
CA LEU A 278 -0.31 9.87 20.78
C LEU A 278 -1.46 10.17 19.83
N ILE A 279 -1.19 10.24 18.53
CA ILE A 279 -2.23 10.34 17.50
C ILE A 279 -3.09 9.08 17.49
N ASN A 280 -2.48 7.90 17.52
CA ASN A 280 -3.22 6.65 17.45
C ASN A 280 -4.11 6.41 18.69
N LYS A 281 -3.74 6.92 19.86
CA LYS A 281 -4.62 6.91 21.04
C LYS A 281 -5.93 7.66 20.82
N LYS A 282 -5.97 8.61 19.88
CA LYS A 282 -7.17 9.38 19.51
C LYS A 282 -7.97 8.69 18.41
N ILE A 283 -7.32 8.23 17.34
CA ILE A 283 -8.02 7.64 16.18
C ILE A 283 -8.26 6.13 16.32
N GLN A 284 -7.58 5.45 17.25
CA GLN A 284 -7.72 4.02 17.57
C GLN A 284 -7.59 3.09 16.35
N SER A 285 -6.70 3.43 15.42
CA SER A 285 -6.48 2.66 14.19
C SER A 285 -5.62 1.43 14.46
N LYS A 286 -6.20 0.23 14.28
CA LYS A 286 -5.47 -1.04 14.37
C LYS A 286 -4.30 -1.09 13.39
N THR A 287 -4.51 -0.56 12.19
CA THR A 287 -3.46 -0.40 11.18
C THR A 287 -2.28 0.38 11.72
N LEU A 288 -2.55 1.57 12.27
CA LEU A 288 -1.50 2.43 12.76
C LEU A 288 -0.81 1.78 13.98
N SER A 289 -1.54 1.06 14.82
CA SER A 289 -0.95 0.27 15.90
C SER A 289 0.06 -0.74 15.38
N LYS A 290 -0.29 -1.52 14.33
CA LYS A 290 0.65 -2.47 13.71
C LYS A 290 1.89 -1.76 13.16
N LYS A 291 1.73 -0.62 12.48
CA LYS A 291 2.86 0.16 11.94
C LYS A 291 3.79 0.68 13.03
N ILE A 292 3.23 1.18 14.12
CA ILE A 292 3.99 1.59 15.30
C ILE A 292 4.75 0.40 15.88
N ALA A 293 4.11 -0.77 16.01
CA ALA A 293 4.76 -1.98 16.51
C ALA A 293 5.92 -2.44 15.61
N ILE A 294 5.74 -2.46 14.28
CA ILE A 294 6.81 -2.78 13.33
C ILE A 294 7.96 -1.77 13.44
N ALA A 295 7.66 -0.47 13.56
CA ALA A 295 8.69 0.55 13.75
C ALA A 295 9.46 0.36 15.07
N TYR A 296 8.82 -0.16 16.13
CA TYR A 296 9.51 -0.55 17.36
C TYR A 296 10.40 -1.77 17.17
N LEU A 297 9.91 -2.78 16.45
CA LEU A 297 10.73 -3.92 16.09
C LEU A 297 11.95 -3.47 15.30
N GLN A 298 11.82 -2.64 14.28
CA GLN A 298 12.97 -2.14 13.50
C GLN A 298 14.03 -1.41 14.35
N ASP A 299 13.64 -0.84 15.49
CA ASP A 299 14.50 -0.22 16.50
C ASP A 299 14.97 -1.19 17.62
N GLN A 300 14.67 -2.48 17.48
CA GLN A 300 14.94 -3.57 18.43
C GLN A 300 14.21 -3.44 19.79
N ASP A 301 13.17 -2.61 19.88
CA ASP A 301 12.33 -2.48 21.06
C ASP A 301 11.18 -3.50 21.03
N ILE A 302 11.55 -4.77 21.21
CA ILE A 302 10.60 -5.90 21.18
C ILE A 302 9.53 -5.77 22.27
N ASN A 303 9.85 -5.16 23.41
CA ASN A 303 8.92 -5.01 24.51
C ASN A 303 7.79 -4.03 24.14
N ALA A 304 8.10 -2.88 23.55
CA ALA A 304 7.08 -1.95 23.08
C ALA A 304 6.16 -2.58 22.03
N ALA A 305 6.70 -3.38 21.10
CA ALA A 305 5.89 -4.12 20.14
C ALA A 305 4.99 -5.17 20.81
N LYS A 306 5.47 -5.89 21.83
CA LYS A 306 4.67 -6.84 22.63
C LYS A 306 3.53 -6.16 23.40
N GLU A 307 3.74 -4.96 23.93
CA GLU A 307 2.68 -4.19 24.58
C GLU A 307 1.53 -3.88 23.61
N ILE A 308 1.86 -3.49 22.37
CA ILE A 308 0.87 -3.24 21.31
C ILE A 308 0.21 -4.55 20.90
N GLN A 309 0.96 -5.64 20.74
CA GLN A 309 0.41 -6.96 20.41
C GLN A 309 -0.57 -7.47 21.47
N ASN A 310 -0.29 -7.26 22.76
CA ASN A 310 -1.22 -7.65 23.84
C ASN A 310 -2.59 -6.95 23.73
N GLN A 311 -2.62 -5.75 23.15
CA GLN A 311 -3.85 -5.00 22.90
C GLN A 311 -4.53 -5.45 21.59
N LEU A 312 -3.76 -5.66 20.53
CA LEU A 312 -4.28 -6.01 19.20
C LEU A 312 -4.71 -7.48 19.07
N LYS A 313 -3.96 -8.39 19.69
CA LYS A 313 -4.05 -9.85 19.53
C LYS A 313 -4.03 -10.27 18.06
N ASP A 314 -3.07 -9.74 17.32
CA ASP A 314 -2.94 -9.95 15.89
C ASP A 314 -1.93 -11.05 15.58
N LYS A 315 -2.35 -12.11 14.88
CA LYS A 315 -1.49 -13.28 14.65
C LYS A 315 -0.24 -12.93 13.84
N ASN A 316 -0.37 -12.10 12.80
CA ASN A 316 0.77 -11.74 11.95
C ASN A 316 1.80 -10.90 12.72
N LEU A 317 1.33 -10.00 13.61
CA LEU A 317 2.23 -9.24 14.48
C LEU A 317 2.92 -10.14 15.52
N GLU A 318 2.25 -11.19 16.01
CA GLU A 318 2.85 -12.20 16.89
C GLU A 318 4.01 -12.92 16.18
N GLU A 319 3.79 -13.40 14.96
CA GLU A 319 4.80 -14.08 14.15
C GLU A 319 5.99 -13.14 13.81
N LEU A 320 5.73 -11.85 13.55
CA LEU A 320 6.78 -10.85 13.37
C LEU A 320 7.59 -10.59 14.64
N ILE A 321 6.94 -10.58 15.82
CA ILE A 321 7.62 -10.44 17.11
C ILE A 321 8.52 -11.65 17.41
N ASP A 322 8.06 -12.85 17.08
CA ASP A 322 8.85 -14.07 17.23
C ASP A 322 10.07 -14.05 16.31
N THR A 323 9.86 -13.66 15.05
CA THR A 323 10.94 -13.46 14.07
C THR A 323 11.95 -12.43 14.55
N ALA A 324 11.48 -11.28 15.06
CA ALA A 324 12.33 -10.24 15.63
C ALA A 324 13.15 -10.73 16.83
N SER A 325 12.57 -11.61 17.65
CA SER A 325 13.26 -12.20 18.80
C SER A 325 14.41 -13.09 18.35
N ILE A 326 14.19 -13.94 17.33
CA ILE A 326 15.26 -14.74 16.72
C ILE A 326 16.36 -13.85 16.14
N TYR A 327 15.99 -12.80 15.40
CA TYR A 327 16.95 -11.87 14.81
C TYR A 327 17.79 -11.19 15.90
N LYS A 328 17.17 -10.85 17.03
CA LYS A 328 17.87 -10.26 18.18
C LYS A 328 18.91 -11.22 18.75
N GLU A 329 18.54 -12.48 18.95
CA GLU A 329 19.45 -13.51 19.45
C GLU A 329 20.65 -13.70 18.52
N MET A 330 20.43 -13.69 17.20
CA MET A 330 21.52 -13.78 16.21
C MET A 330 22.45 -12.55 16.26
N VAL A 331 21.90 -11.33 16.37
CA VAL A 331 22.70 -10.11 16.54
C VAL A 331 23.55 -10.18 17.81
N ASP A 332 22.95 -10.57 18.94
CA ASP A 332 23.63 -10.66 20.23
C ASP A 332 24.71 -11.75 20.23
N TYR A 333 24.45 -12.89 19.57
CA TYR A 333 25.43 -13.96 19.36
C TYR A 333 26.66 -13.47 18.58
N TYR A 334 26.48 -12.93 17.38
CA TYR A 334 27.62 -12.50 16.55
C TYR A 334 28.39 -11.32 17.16
N LYS A 335 27.70 -10.44 17.89
CA LYS A 335 28.35 -9.42 18.69
C LYS A 335 29.27 -10.01 19.75
N SER A 336 28.86 -11.11 20.41
CA SER A 336 29.67 -11.80 21.42
C SER A 336 30.89 -12.52 20.82
N GLU A 337 30.74 -13.06 19.60
CA GLU A 337 31.81 -13.68 18.81
C GLU A 337 32.75 -12.65 18.15
N LYS A 338 32.42 -11.35 18.25
CA LYS A 338 33.09 -10.24 17.56
C LYS A 338 33.12 -10.40 16.03
N ASP A 339 32.12 -11.09 15.48
CA ASP A 339 31.90 -11.24 14.05
C ASP A 339 31.03 -10.09 13.54
N THR A 340 31.69 -8.98 13.21
CA THR A 340 31.01 -7.75 12.77
C THR A 340 30.27 -7.94 11.44
N THR A 341 30.75 -8.81 10.56
CA THR A 341 30.14 -9.05 9.25
C THR A 341 28.78 -9.69 9.40
N ASN A 342 28.69 -10.78 10.17
CA ASN A 342 27.42 -11.46 10.39
C ASN A 342 26.49 -10.63 11.29
N GLN A 343 27.03 -9.91 12.28
CA GLN A 343 26.23 -8.96 13.07
C GLN A 343 25.51 -7.94 12.17
N GLU A 344 26.22 -7.31 11.22
CA GLU A 344 25.65 -6.33 10.29
C GLU A 344 24.58 -6.92 9.37
N ILE A 345 24.70 -8.20 8.97
CA ILE A 345 23.68 -8.89 8.18
C ILE A 345 22.38 -9.01 8.98
N TRP A 346 22.45 -9.48 10.23
CA TRP A 346 21.26 -9.63 11.06
C TRP A 346 20.66 -8.30 11.50
N GLU A 347 21.48 -7.28 11.76
CA GLU A 347 20.99 -5.92 12.01
C GLU A 347 20.25 -5.34 10.81
N ARG A 348 20.68 -5.67 9.58
CA ARG A 348 19.98 -5.28 8.35
C ARG A 348 18.63 -5.97 8.22
N LYS A 349 18.59 -7.29 8.44
CA LYS A 349 17.34 -8.06 8.47
C LYS A 349 16.36 -7.50 9.51
N PHE A 350 16.86 -7.08 10.67
CA PHE A 350 16.06 -6.40 11.69
C PHE A 350 15.49 -5.06 11.21
N LYS A 351 16.33 -4.21 10.64
CA LYS A 351 15.92 -2.90 10.11
C LYS A 351 14.96 -3.00 8.94
N ASN A 352 14.95 -4.14 8.26
CA ASN A 352 14.06 -4.48 7.18
C ASN A 352 12.92 -5.40 7.66
N LEU A 353 12.75 -5.62 8.96
CA LEU A 353 11.66 -6.47 9.44
C LEU A 353 10.30 -5.88 9.04
N GLY A 354 9.47 -6.74 8.45
CA GLY A 354 8.20 -6.36 7.84
C GLY A 354 8.35 -5.75 6.45
N ILE A 355 9.56 -5.39 6.01
CA ILE A 355 9.91 -4.89 4.67
C ILE A 355 10.53 -6.06 3.89
N GLU A 356 9.82 -6.63 2.92
CA GLU A 356 10.36 -7.78 2.17
C GLU A 356 11.64 -7.39 1.40
N GLU A 357 12.74 -8.12 1.64
CA GLU A 357 14.02 -7.88 0.98
C GLU A 357 13.99 -8.47 -0.45
N SER A 358 13.99 -7.62 -1.47
CA SER A 358 14.41 -8.00 -2.82
C SER A 358 15.92 -8.29 -2.79
N GLU A 359 16.35 -9.49 -2.40
CA GLU A 359 17.76 -9.89 -2.44
C GLU A 359 18.18 -10.12 -3.91
N SER A 360 18.79 -9.09 -4.51
CA SER A 360 19.55 -9.22 -5.76
C SER A 360 20.82 -10.02 -5.52
N SER A 361 20.90 -11.25 -6.02
CA SER A 361 22.14 -12.01 -6.21
C SER A 361 22.86 -11.64 -7.51
#